data_AF-A0A7W1UDC4-F1
#
_entry.id   AF-A0A7W1UDC4-F1
#
_cell.length_a   1.000
_cell.length_b   1.000
_cell.length_c   1.000
_cell.angle_alpha   90.00
_cell.angle_beta   90.00
_cell.angle_gamma   90.00
#
_symmetry.space_group_name_H-M   'P 1'
#
loop_
_entity.id
_entity.type
_entity.pdbx_description
1 polymer ?
#
loop_
_entity_poly.entity_id
_entity_poly.type
_entity_poly.pdbx_seq_one_letter_code
_entity_poly.pdbx_strand_id
1 'polypeptide(L)'
;IGPPEHPGNRMGPLIDRRALERVRHFVQLGKTDGTCILDRQIEGPGYFQGPVILTDLPPSHPVVQEEIFGPVMVVLKVSTISEALELANDSPYALTGGIYSRSPANIQMARDTFDVGNLYINRPITGSLVNRQPFGGHRLSGIGRKAGGSGYLEQFMVEKVITENTLRRGFAPTQ
;
A
#
# COMPACT_ATOMS: atom_id res chain seq x y z
N ILE A 1 15.85 -2.43 -17.66
CA ILE A 1 16.11 -2.51 -16.20
C ILE A 1 17.60 -2.41 -16.07
N GLY A 2 18.09 -1.57 -15.17
CA GLY A 2 19.50 -1.25 -15.13
C GLY A 2 19.73 0.07 -14.40
N PRO A 3 20.90 0.69 -14.59
CA PRO A 3 21.26 1.91 -13.87
C PRO A 3 20.24 3.06 -14.12
N PRO A 4 19.75 3.72 -13.06
CA PRO A 4 18.70 4.74 -13.17
C PRO A 4 19.16 6.03 -13.88
N GLU A 5 20.46 6.26 -14.01
CA GLU A 5 21.04 7.36 -14.80
C GLU A 5 20.73 7.23 -16.32
N HIS A 6 20.35 6.03 -16.77
CA HIS A 6 19.90 5.81 -18.13
C HIS A 6 18.36 5.91 -18.21
N PRO A 7 17.79 6.95 -18.84
CA PRO A 7 16.34 7.23 -18.79
C PRO A 7 15.48 6.16 -19.48
N GLY A 8 16.07 5.31 -20.34
CA GLY A 8 15.40 4.15 -20.93
C GLY A 8 15.10 3.03 -19.92
N ASN A 9 15.76 3.03 -18.76
CA ASN A 9 15.53 2.04 -17.72
C ASN A 9 14.26 2.36 -16.92
N ARG A 10 13.34 1.39 -16.89
CA ARG A 10 12.06 1.51 -16.16
C ARG A 10 12.15 1.15 -14.68
N MET A 11 13.23 0.49 -14.27
CA MET A 11 13.46 -0.01 -12.92
C MET A 11 14.96 -0.04 -12.67
N GLY A 12 15.36 0.39 -11.47
CA GLY A 12 16.73 0.42 -10.99
C GLY A 12 17.06 -0.76 -10.05
N PRO A 13 18.23 -0.73 -9.39
CA PRO A 13 18.58 -1.72 -8.37
C PRO A 13 17.74 -1.54 -7.10
N LEU A 14 17.76 -2.56 -6.24
CA LEU A 14 17.34 -2.45 -4.85
C LEU A 14 18.32 -1.56 -4.06
N ILE A 15 17.88 -1.10 -2.89
CA ILE A 15 18.62 -0.10 -2.12
C ILE A 15 19.99 -0.58 -1.62
N ASP A 16 20.10 -1.86 -1.24
CA ASP A 16 21.32 -2.45 -0.70
C ASP A 16 21.37 -3.98 -0.89
N ARG A 17 22.48 -4.59 -0.43
CA ARG A 17 22.70 -6.04 -0.45
C ARG A 17 21.67 -6.81 0.38
N ARG A 18 21.33 -6.30 1.57
CA ARG A 18 20.39 -6.96 2.50
C ARG A 18 19.01 -7.07 1.87
N ALA A 19 18.55 -6.03 1.19
CA ALA A 19 17.30 -6.02 0.44
C ALA A 19 17.36 -7.05 -0.70
N LEU A 20 18.46 -7.12 -1.45
CA LEU A 20 18.64 -8.11 -2.50
C LEU A 20 18.56 -9.55 -1.96
N GLU A 21 19.27 -9.85 -0.89
CA GLU A 21 19.28 -11.17 -0.26
C GLU A 21 17.88 -11.55 0.25
N ARG A 22 17.18 -10.63 0.92
CA ARG A 22 15.79 -10.84 1.37
C ARG A 22 14.85 -11.13 0.20
N VAL A 23 14.89 -10.31 -0.85
CA VAL A 23 14.00 -10.50 -2.01
C VAL A 23 14.31 -11.83 -2.70
N ARG A 24 15.59 -12.18 -2.90
CA ARG A 24 15.98 -13.46 -3.49
C ARG A 24 15.55 -14.65 -2.63
N HIS A 25 15.58 -14.53 -1.31
CA HIS A 25 15.04 -15.55 -0.41
C HIS A 25 13.55 -15.80 -0.65
N PHE A 26 12.71 -14.77 -0.68
CA PHE A 26 11.29 -14.90 -0.99
C PHE A 26 11.02 -15.43 -2.40
N VAL A 27 11.79 -14.99 -3.40
CA VAL A 27 11.70 -15.51 -4.77
C VAL A 27 11.97 -17.00 -4.80
N GLN A 28 13.04 -17.45 -4.11
CA GLN A 28 13.38 -18.87 -4.06
C GLN A 28 12.32 -19.68 -3.31
N LEU A 29 11.81 -19.17 -2.20
CA LEU A 29 10.72 -19.82 -1.44
C LEU A 29 9.47 -19.99 -2.33
N GLY A 30 9.03 -18.90 -2.96
CA GLY A 30 7.85 -18.94 -3.82
C GLY A 30 8.00 -19.79 -5.10
N LYS A 31 9.24 -19.97 -5.59
CA LYS A 31 9.54 -20.92 -6.68
C LYS A 31 9.51 -22.38 -6.24
N THR A 32 9.83 -22.65 -4.98
CA THR A 32 9.80 -24.01 -4.43
C THR A 32 8.36 -24.45 -4.17
N ASP A 33 7.55 -23.54 -3.62
CA ASP A 33 6.22 -23.88 -3.09
C ASP A 33 5.07 -23.54 -4.06
N GLY A 34 5.37 -22.89 -5.19
CA GLY A 34 4.39 -22.48 -6.19
C GLY A 34 4.96 -22.48 -7.61
N THR A 35 4.28 -21.79 -8.53
CA THR A 35 4.66 -21.72 -9.94
C THR A 35 5.24 -20.36 -10.27
N CYS A 36 6.41 -20.34 -10.89
CA CYS A 36 7.04 -19.12 -11.38
C CYS A 36 6.80 -18.92 -12.88
N ILE A 37 5.89 -18.00 -13.23
CA ILE A 37 5.49 -17.76 -14.63
C ILE A 37 6.33 -16.67 -15.30
N LEU A 38 7.01 -15.83 -14.53
CA LEU A 38 7.98 -14.87 -15.04
C LEU A 38 9.13 -14.76 -14.06
N ASP A 39 10.35 -14.85 -14.57
CA ASP A 39 11.54 -14.43 -13.85
C ASP A 39 12.52 -13.78 -14.83
N ARG A 40 12.58 -12.45 -14.82
CA ARG A 40 13.54 -11.72 -15.65
C ARG A 40 14.75 -11.35 -14.82
N GLN A 41 15.77 -12.18 -14.88
CA GLN A 41 17.06 -11.91 -14.26
C GLN A 41 17.82 -10.81 -15.01
N ILE A 42 18.69 -10.12 -14.29
CA ILE A 42 19.58 -9.09 -14.83
C ILE A 42 20.97 -9.40 -14.32
N GLU A 43 21.90 -9.46 -15.26
CA GLU A 43 23.31 -9.60 -14.96
C GLU A 43 23.95 -8.22 -14.87
N GLY A 44 24.98 -8.10 -14.03
CA GLY A 44 25.77 -6.90 -13.90
C GLY A 44 26.06 -6.49 -12.45
N PRO A 45 26.96 -5.51 -12.26
CA PRO A 45 27.28 -4.98 -10.94
C PRO A 45 26.09 -4.21 -10.36
N GLY A 46 25.82 -4.39 -9.07
CA GLY A 46 24.74 -3.69 -8.36
C GLY A 46 23.72 -4.65 -7.75
N TYR A 47 22.76 -4.09 -7.00
CA TYR A 47 21.78 -4.87 -6.26
C TYR A 47 20.52 -5.17 -7.08
N PHE A 48 20.71 -5.84 -8.22
CA PHE A 48 19.63 -6.08 -9.17
C PHE A 48 18.87 -7.37 -8.86
N GLN A 49 17.56 -7.21 -8.72
CA GLN A 49 16.56 -8.26 -8.89
C GLN A 49 15.58 -7.75 -9.93
N GLY A 50 15.38 -8.49 -11.02
CA GLY A 50 14.34 -8.12 -11.98
C GLY A 50 12.97 -8.71 -11.62
N PRO A 51 11.93 -8.40 -12.40
CA PRO A 51 10.55 -8.73 -12.06
C PRO A 51 10.32 -10.24 -12.06
N VAL A 52 9.68 -10.70 -10.98
CA VAL A 52 9.23 -12.07 -10.79
C VAL A 52 7.72 -12.10 -10.64
N ILE A 53 7.05 -13.04 -11.30
CA ILE A 53 5.62 -13.30 -11.11
C ILE A 53 5.45 -14.76 -10.67
N LEU A 54 4.83 -14.91 -9.50
CA LEU A 54 4.52 -16.19 -8.87
C LEU A 54 3.00 -16.40 -8.87
N THR A 55 2.58 -17.66 -8.95
CA THR A 55 1.17 -18.10 -8.87
C THR A 55 1.11 -19.43 -8.13
N ASP A 56 -0.09 -19.92 -7.88
CA ASP A 56 -0.36 -21.24 -7.28
C ASP A 56 0.19 -21.40 -5.86
N LEU A 57 0.34 -20.28 -5.14
CA LEU A 57 0.68 -20.26 -3.72
C LEU A 57 -0.59 -20.23 -2.86
N PRO A 58 -0.61 -20.92 -1.70
CA PRO A 58 -1.74 -20.83 -0.78
C PRO A 58 -1.85 -19.39 -0.22
N PRO A 59 -3.07 -18.88 0.06
CA PRO A 59 -3.29 -17.56 0.67
C PRO A 59 -2.45 -17.28 1.93
N SER A 60 -2.26 -18.27 2.78
CA SER A 60 -1.51 -18.16 4.02
C SER A 60 0.02 -18.23 3.84
N HIS A 61 0.50 -18.40 2.61
CA HIS A 61 1.92 -18.54 2.33
C HIS A 61 2.70 -17.27 2.71
N PRO A 62 3.92 -17.37 3.28
CA PRO A 62 4.72 -16.20 3.66
C PRO A 62 4.94 -15.19 2.52
N VAL A 63 5.18 -15.67 1.28
CA VAL A 63 5.33 -14.80 0.08
C VAL A 63 4.06 -14.00 -0.24
N VAL A 64 2.88 -14.45 0.19
CA VAL A 64 1.60 -13.74 0.02
C VAL A 64 1.36 -12.76 1.17
N GLN A 65 1.70 -13.14 2.40
CA GLN A 65 1.33 -12.42 3.62
C GLN A 65 2.37 -11.39 4.07
N GLU A 66 3.65 -11.60 3.74
CA GLU A 66 4.76 -10.75 4.19
C GLU A 66 5.18 -9.72 3.15
N GLU A 67 5.61 -8.55 3.63
CA GLU A 67 6.08 -7.47 2.77
C GLU A 67 7.51 -7.73 2.26
N ILE A 68 7.62 -8.05 0.96
CA ILE A 68 8.91 -8.35 0.31
C ILE A 68 9.71 -7.06 0.00
N PHE A 69 9.00 -5.99 -0.38
CA PHE A 69 9.58 -4.70 -0.80
C PHE A 69 10.56 -4.81 -1.99
N GLY A 70 10.20 -5.65 -2.97
CA GLY A 70 10.97 -5.88 -4.19
C GLY A 70 10.04 -6.15 -5.39
N PRO A 71 10.59 -6.32 -6.60
CA PRO A 71 9.80 -6.50 -7.81
C PRO A 71 9.28 -7.96 -7.95
N VAL A 72 8.51 -8.41 -6.95
CA VAL A 72 7.89 -9.73 -6.89
C VAL A 72 6.38 -9.53 -6.82
N MET A 73 5.64 -10.12 -7.75
CA MET A 73 4.18 -10.08 -7.78
C MET A 73 3.64 -11.48 -7.62
N VAL A 74 2.65 -11.65 -6.74
CA VAL A 74 1.90 -12.90 -6.61
C VAL A 74 0.52 -12.74 -7.25
N VAL A 75 0.12 -13.73 -8.05
CA VAL A 75 -1.21 -13.80 -8.64
C VAL A 75 -1.99 -14.90 -7.91
N LEU A 76 -3.11 -14.52 -7.32
CA LEU A 76 -4.04 -15.44 -6.68
C LEU A 76 -5.32 -15.52 -7.51
N LYS A 77 -5.79 -16.74 -7.75
CA LYS A 77 -7.03 -16.98 -8.50
C LYS A 77 -8.19 -17.07 -7.52
N VAL A 78 -9.27 -16.39 -7.86
CA VAL A 78 -10.53 -16.35 -7.11
C VAL A 78 -11.70 -16.55 -8.07
N SER A 79 -12.78 -17.13 -7.58
CA SER A 79 -13.97 -17.46 -8.37
C SER A 79 -15.00 -16.34 -8.36
N THR A 80 -15.03 -15.54 -7.29
CA THR A 80 -16.00 -14.45 -7.10
C THR A 80 -15.34 -13.19 -6.56
N ILE A 81 -16.02 -12.04 -6.71
CA ILE A 81 -15.56 -10.79 -6.11
C ILE A 81 -15.61 -10.83 -4.57
N SER A 82 -16.58 -11.53 -3.97
CA SER A 82 -16.67 -11.68 -2.52
C SER A 82 -15.45 -12.41 -1.97
N GLU A 83 -15.09 -13.55 -2.58
CA GLU A 83 -13.86 -14.30 -2.25
C GLU A 83 -12.60 -13.44 -2.45
N ALA A 84 -12.55 -12.63 -3.52
CA ALA A 84 -11.45 -11.72 -3.77
C ALA A 84 -11.25 -10.70 -2.64
N LEU A 85 -12.34 -10.14 -2.12
CA LEU A 85 -12.32 -9.14 -1.06
C LEU A 85 -12.04 -9.77 0.31
N GLU A 86 -12.57 -10.97 0.58
CA GLU A 86 -12.21 -11.75 1.77
C GLU A 86 -10.71 -12.03 1.80
N LEU A 87 -10.16 -12.53 0.69
CA LEU A 87 -8.74 -12.81 0.55
C LEU A 87 -7.88 -11.54 0.66
N ALA A 88 -8.30 -10.43 0.04
CA ALA A 88 -7.57 -9.17 0.14
C ALA A 88 -7.58 -8.59 1.56
N ASN A 89 -8.67 -8.79 2.31
CA ASN A 89 -8.81 -8.33 3.68
C ASN A 89 -8.15 -9.26 4.72
N ASP A 90 -7.72 -10.47 4.34
CA ASP A 90 -6.99 -11.40 5.22
C ASP A 90 -5.57 -10.92 5.55
N SER A 91 -5.04 -9.98 4.78
CA SER A 91 -3.72 -9.39 5.05
C SER A 91 -3.69 -8.69 6.42
N PRO A 92 -2.60 -8.82 7.20
CA PRO A 92 -2.44 -8.05 8.44
C PRO A 92 -2.23 -6.54 8.19
N TYR A 93 -2.09 -6.13 6.93
CA TYR A 93 -1.90 -4.75 6.48
C TYR A 93 -3.18 -4.17 5.86
N ALA A 94 -3.38 -2.86 5.98
CA ALA A 94 -4.50 -2.13 5.38
C ALA A 94 -4.05 -0.76 4.84
N LEU A 95 -3.01 -0.74 3.98
CA LEU A 95 -2.42 0.49 3.44
C LEU A 95 -3.10 0.97 2.15
N THR A 96 -2.90 0.24 1.05
CA THR A 96 -3.45 0.55 -0.27
C THR A 96 -4.12 -0.67 -0.86
N GLY A 97 -5.23 -0.47 -1.57
CA GLY A 97 -5.89 -1.50 -2.34
C GLY A 97 -6.49 -0.92 -3.62
N GLY A 98 -6.81 -1.77 -4.57
CA GLY A 98 -7.47 -1.30 -5.77
C GLY A 98 -8.24 -2.38 -6.50
N ILE A 99 -9.24 -1.93 -7.26
CA ILE A 99 -10.09 -2.78 -8.07
C ILE A 99 -10.13 -2.23 -9.50
N TYR A 100 -9.96 -3.14 -10.47
CA TYR A 100 -10.30 -2.88 -11.86
C TYR A 100 -11.62 -3.57 -12.17
N SER A 101 -12.68 -2.79 -12.34
CA SER A 101 -14.04 -3.29 -12.59
C SER A 101 -14.84 -2.27 -13.39
N ARG A 102 -15.76 -2.77 -14.22
CA ARG A 102 -16.80 -1.97 -14.88
C ARG A 102 -18.21 -2.26 -14.34
N SER A 103 -18.34 -3.22 -13.41
CA SER A 103 -19.61 -3.52 -12.74
C SER A 103 -19.82 -2.50 -11.61
N PRO A 104 -20.89 -1.67 -11.67
CA PRO A 104 -21.20 -0.74 -10.59
C PRO A 104 -21.42 -1.46 -9.25
N ALA A 105 -22.05 -2.64 -9.27
CA ALA A 105 -22.29 -3.43 -8.06
C ALA A 105 -20.97 -3.90 -7.42
N ASN A 106 -20.00 -4.35 -8.22
CA ASN A 106 -18.71 -4.81 -7.68
C ASN A 106 -17.87 -3.62 -7.16
N ILE A 107 -17.94 -2.47 -7.85
CA ILE A 107 -17.28 -1.24 -7.39
C ILE A 107 -17.88 -0.80 -6.05
N GLN A 108 -19.21 -0.82 -5.93
CA GLN A 108 -19.89 -0.45 -4.70
C GLN A 108 -19.50 -1.41 -3.57
N MET A 109 -19.52 -2.72 -3.81
CA MET A 109 -19.07 -3.71 -2.84
C MET A 109 -17.63 -3.44 -2.36
N ALA A 110 -16.69 -3.20 -3.28
CA ALA A 110 -15.31 -2.89 -2.89
C ALA A 110 -15.17 -1.58 -2.11
N ARG A 111 -15.99 -0.56 -2.39
CA ARG A 111 -16.02 0.68 -1.58
C ARG A 111 -16.46 0.44 -0.15
N ASP A 112 -17.41 -0.47 0.03
CA ASP A 112 -18.05 -0.72 1.32
C ASP A 112 -17.26 -1.73 2.16
N THR A 113 -16.56 -2.68 1.54
CA THR A 113 -15.95 -3.83 2.24
C THR A 113 -14.45 -4.02 2.06
N PHE A 114 -13.79 -3.35 1.10
CA PHE A 114 -12.33 -3.47 0.96
C PHE A 114 -11.63 -2.63 2.04
N ASP A 115 -11.07 -3.29 3.05
CA ASP A 115 -10.48 -2.65 4.22
C ASP A 115 -9.06 -2.13 3.96
N VAL A 116 -8.97 -0.94 3.38
CA VAL A 116 -7.70 -0.25 3.09
C VAL A 116 -7.79 1.24 3.39
N GLY A 117 -6.67 1.82 3.79
CA GLY A 117 -6.57 3.27 3.95
C GLY A 117 -6.78 4.04 2.64
N ASN A 118 -6.19 3.56 1.54
CA ASN A 118 -6.28 4.21 0.23
C ASN A 118 -6.79 3.22 -0.82
N LEU A 119 -8.08 3.32 -1.15
CA LEU A 119 -8.74 2.55 -2.21
C LEU A 119 -8.66 3.27 -3.56
N TYR A 120 -8.25 2.56 -4.61
CA TYR A 120 -8.18 3.06 -5.98
C TYR A 120 -9.07 2.24 -6.92
N ILE A 121 -9.86 2.91 -7.76
CA ILE A 121 -10.74 2.25 -8.74
C ILE A 121 -10.23 2.55 -10.15
N ASN A 122 -10.01 1.51 -10.95
CA ASN A 122 -9.60 1.58 -12.35
C ASN A 122 -8.31 2.38 -12.61
N ARG A 123 -7.35 2.30 -11.67
CA ARG A 123 -5.99 2.86 -11.82
C ARG A 123 -4.99 2.16 -10.89
N PRO A 124 -3.67 2.34 -11.08
CA PRO A 124 -2.66 1.83 -10.16
C PRO A 124 -2.80 2.41 -8.74
N ILE A 125 -2.36 1.63 -7.75
CA ILE A 125 -2.51 1.92 -6.31
C ILE A 125 -1.37 2.75 -5.70
N THR A 126 -0.37 3.12 -6.51
CA THR A 126 0.77 3.94 -6.11
C THR A 126 0.63 5.38 -6.62
N GLY A 127 1.52 6.28 -6.17
CA GLY A 127 1.54 7.68 -6.63
C GLY A 127 0.39 8.50 -6.06
N SER A 128 0.18 8.42 -4.74
CA SER A 128 -0.67 9.34 -4.00
C SER A 128 -0.10 10.76 -4.10
N LEU A 129 -0.98 11.74 -4.30
CA LEU A 129 -0.61 13.15 -4.33
C LEU A 129 -1.16 13.86 -3.09
N VAL A 130 -0.35 14.75 -2.53
CA VAL A 130 -0.74 15.63 -1.41
C VAL A 130 -2.07 16.33 -1.75
N ASN A 131 -2.93 16.46 -0.75
CA ASN A 131 -4.28 17.02 -0.83
C ASN A 131 -5.30 16.23 -1.69
N ARG A 132 -4.86 15.49 -2.71
CA ARG A 132 -5.76 14.71 -3.59
C ARG A 132 -6.02 13.31 -3.05
N GLN A 133 -4.99 12.65 -2.53
CA GLN A 133 -5.06 11.33 -1.91
C GLN A 133 -4.22 11.32 -0.63
N PRO A 134 -4.68 11.96 0.47
CA PRO A 134 -4.02 11.84 1.76
C PRO A 134 -3.68 10.38 2.08
N PHE A 135 -2.42 10.12 2.41
CA PHE A 135 -1.86 8.78 2.39
C PHE A 135 -1.64 8.24 3.80
N GLY A 136 -2.01 6.98 4.00
CA GLY A 136 -1.84 6.27 5.26
C GLY A 136 -2.88 5.17 5.42
N GLY A 137 -2.72 4.30 6.40
CA GLY A 137 -3.62 3.19 6.65
C GLY A 137 -3.67 2.81 8.13
N HIS A 138 -4.26 1.65 8.41
CA HIS A 138 -4.42 1.09 9.75
C HIS A 138 -3.92 -0.36 9.80
N ARG A 139 -4.24 -1.10 10.87
CA ARG A 139 -3.66 -2.41 11.19
C ARG A 139 -2.14 -2.32 11.32
N LEU A 140 -1.37 -3.29 10.83
CA LEU A 140 0.08 -3.20 10.82
C LEU A 140 0.62 -2.13 9.85
N SER A 141 -0.23 -1.46 9.07
CA SER A 141 0.18 -0.35 8.19
C SER A 141 0.25 1.01 8.88
N GLY A 142 -0.21 1.11 10.14
CA GLY A 142 -0.13 2.35 10.92
C GLY A 142 -1.33 2.59 11.82
N ILE A 143 -1.47 3.82 12.29
CA ILE A 143 -2.48 4.23 13.29
C ILE A 143 -3.64 5.07 12.70
N GLY A 144 -3.90 4.94 11.39
CA GLY A 144 -5.03 5.60 10.72
C GLY A 144 -4.81 7.08 10.38
N ARG A 145 -3.57 7.57 10.51
CA ARG A 145 -3.20 8.97 10.27
C ARG A 145 -2.79 9.21 8.82
N LYS A 146 -3.20 10.35 8.25
CA LYS A 146 -3.18 10.58 6.79
C LYS A 146 -2.29 11.76 6.39
N ALA A 147 -1.05 11.49 6.02
CA ALA A 147 -0.11 12.52 5.56
C ALA A 147 -0.64 13.20 4.29
N GLY A 148 -0.45 14.53 4.22
CA GLY A 148 -0.93 15.35 3.11
C GLY A 148 -2.44 15.64 3.10
N GLY A 149 -3.17 15.29 4.17
CA GLY A 149 -4.56 15.71 4.42
C GLY A 149 -4.65 16.78 5.51
N SER A 150 -5.82 17.43 5.63
CA SER A 150 -6.05 18.53 6.58
C SER A 150 -5.86 18.11 8.05
N GLY A 151 -6.31 16.91 8.43
CA GLY A 151 -6.17 16.39 9.80
C GLY A 151 -4.78 15.86 10.17
N TYR A 152 -3.76 16.05 9.33
CA TYR A 152 -2.41 15.56 9.65
C TYR A 152 -1.69 16.45 10.65
N LEU A 153 -1.79 17.77 10.47
CA LEU A 153 -1.04 18.74 11.27
C LEU A 153 -1.45 18.72 12.75
N GLU A 154 -2.73 18.49 13.02
CA GLU A 154 -3.30 18.40 14.38
C GLU A 154 -2.60 17.38 15.28
N GLN A 155 -1.98 16.34 14.71
CA GLN A 155 -1.23 15.34 15.48
C GLN A 155 0.05 15.87 16.13
N PHE A 156 0.56 17.00 15.62
CA PHE A 156 1.75 17.66 16.12
C PHE A 156 1.40 18.88 16.98
N MET A 157 0.11 19.08 17.27
CA MET A 157 -0.40 20.18 18.07
C MET A 157 -0.95 19.68 19.40
N VAL A 158 -1.06 20.60 20.36
CA VAL A 158 -1.76 20.37 21.63
C VAL A 158 -2.88 21.39 21.71
N GLU A 159 -4.13 20.92 21.80
CA GLU A 159 -5.28 21.81 21.90
C GLU A 159 -5.31 22.53 23.26
N LYS A 160 -5.66 23.82 23.22
CA LYS A 160 -5.84 24.64 24.42
C LYS A 160 -7.10 25.48 24.27
N VAL A 161 -7.99 25.37 25.25
CA VAL A 161 -9.16 26.24 25.37
C VAL A 161 -8.86 27.34 26.39
N ILE A 162 -9.17 28.58 26.05
CA ILE A 162 -9.07 29.73 26.94
C ILE A 162 -10.45 30.37 27.03
N THR A 163 -10.96 30.48 28.25
CA THR A 163 -12.25 31.11 28.54
C THR A 163 -12.01 32.40 29.30
N GLU A 164 -12.50 33.51 28.76
CA GLU A 164 -12.51 34.80 29.44
C GLU A 164 -13.95 35.21 29.77
N ASN A 165 -14.25 35.47 31.04
CA ASN A 165 -15.49 36.12 31.42
C ASN A 165 -15.37 37.62 31.12
N THR A 166 -16.07 38.09 30.09
CA THR A 166 -16.05 39.48 29.64
C THR A 166 -17.09 40.36 30.32
N LEU A 167 -17.94 39.80 31.20
CA LEU A 167 -18.94 40.57 31.95
C LEU A 167 -18.25 41.54 32.92
N ARG A 168 -18.42 42.84 32.66
CA ARG A 168 -17.91 43.92 33.52
C ARG A 168 -19.08 44.84 33.84
N ARG A 169 -19.43 44.99 35.13
CA ARG A 169 -20.51 45.86 35.62
C ARG A 169 -21.87 45.64 34.94
N GLY A 170 -22.27 44.39 34.70
CA GLY A 170 -23.57 44.04 34.12
C GLY A 170 -23.65 44.20 32.60
N PHE A 171 -22.54 44.53 31.93
CA PHE A 171 -22.43 44.59 30.48
C PHE A 171 -21.37 43.60 29.97
N ALA A 172 -21.71 42.87 28.92
CA ALA A 172 -20.77 42.06 28.14
C ALA A 172 -20.85 42.52 26.67
N PRO A 173 -19.73 42.74 25.98
CA PRO A 173 -19.75 43.06 24.55
C PRO A 173 -20.44 41.94 23.76
N THR A 174 -21.30 42.29 22.82
CA THR A 174 -22.04 41.32 21.99
C THR A 174 -21.24 40.83 20.78
N GLN A 175 -20.17 41.53 20.41
CA GLN A 175 -19.08 41.14 19.51
C GLN A 175 -17.98 42.22 19.54
#